data_AF-A0A0S8DNJ5-F1
#
_entry.id   AF-A0A0S8DNJ5-F1
#
_cell.length_a   1.000
_cell.length_b   1.000
_cell.length_c   1.000
_cell.angle_alpha   90.00
_cell.angle_beta   90.00
_cell.angle_gamma   90.00
#
_symmetry.space_group_name_H-M   'P 1'
#
loop_
_entity.id
_entity.type
_entity.pdbx_description
1 polymer ?
#
loop_
_entity_poly.entity_id
_entity_poly.type
_entity_poly.pdbx_seq_one_letter_code
_entity_poly.pdbx_strand_id
1 'polypeptide(L)'
;ATLDYKYNAAGQVERVELTLGAQVYTLASDITYAPFGAVEALTYGNGLLLSQPLDSAYRFEAHNIPGVLGLVNETYDENGNLTQRADALQASTEIFGYDALNRLDTASGEFGLRGYDYDRNGNRTTLADGLLNRTYEYESLSNRMASVDQATVALDANGNTTARDAWQYAYSSHNRLASVSYAGTQQAAYVYNALGQRVRKIVAAGTLSRGDGDGDGSYTSADYSLALQHILGESSAAGNVDCTQDGFVDVRDLVCIASLEGRSAPASTADVEFVYGQNGELLAEVDGATGEVAAEYVYLNGQPLAMVKEGGEIFYIHNDHLGTPRAVSDSTGQAIWRWEGEPFGASVPNEDPDADGTAFTLNLRFPGQYYDAETGLHYNYYRYYDPQTGRYLTSDPIGLQGGLNPYNYVAANPLMFSDPRGLKQVRRLKYTLILLEGTNNMPDRLPPFSEYYVYVDDCCKARAHRRVVDPTLSGTLRFNGGDITSAQPAMGWGGTLEIYYEFYPDPDDPCCDCTEKFAGGRYENNSNPVDTWWANFWARLGIGDPVRPSVSCTTPEP
;
A
#
# COMPACT_ATOMS: atom_id res chain seq x y z
N ALA A 1 2.60 13.98 22.27
CA ALA A 1 1.27 13.37 22.44
C ALA A 1 1.41 11.93 22.94
N THR A 2 0.33 11.30 23.40
CA THR A 2 0.28 9.84 23.63
C THR A 2 -0.98 9.27 22.97
N LEU A 3 -0.83 8.24 22.15
CA LEU A 3 -1.92 7.58 21.43
C LEU A 3 -2.22 6.22 22.07
N ASP A 4 -3.46 6.02 22.50
CA ASP A 4 -3.93 4.82 23.17
C ASP A 4 -5.02 4.12 22.35
N TYR A 5 -4.81 2.84 22.05
CA TYR A 5 -5.82 1.96 21.49
C TYR A 5 -6.42 1.11 22.61
N LYS A 6 -7.74 1.17 22.78
CA LYS A 6 -8.48 0.29 23.68
C LYS A 6 -9.07 -0.86 22.88
N TYR A 7 -9.06 -2.05 23.47
CA TYR A 7 -9.44 -3.30 22.78
C TYR A 7 -10.59 -4.00 23.49
N ASN A 8 -11.50 -4.55 22.70
CA ASN A 8 -12.57 -5.41 23.21
C ASN A 8 -12.03 -6.81 23.58
N ALA A 9 -12.92 -7.67 24.10
CA ALA A 9 -12.57 -9.04 24.48
C ALA A 9 -12.08 -9.94 23.31
N ALA A 10 -12.36 -9.55 22.06
CA ALA A 10 -11.89 -10.23 20.86
C ALA A 10 -10.55 -9.68 20.34
N GLY A 11 -9.93 -8.72 21.03
CA GLY A 11 -8.68 -8.09 20.63
C GLY A 11 -8.82 -7.09 19.47
N GLN A 12 -10.05 -6.68 19.14
CA GLN A 12 -10.29 -5.63 18.14
C GLN A 12 -10.31 -4.27 18.82
N VAL A 13 -9.85 -3.22 18.13
CA VAL A 13 -9.88 -1.85 18.65
C VAL A 13 -11.33 -1.40 18.83
N GLU A 14 -11.73 -1.05 20.05
CA GLU A 14 -13.06 -0.52 20.35
C GLU A 14 -13.04 1.00 20.56
N ARG A 15 -11.86 1.58 20.80
CA ARG A 15 -11.68 3.03 20.97
C ARG A 15 -10.26 3.46 20.64
N VAL A 16 -10.11 4.65 20.08
CA VAL A 16 -8.83 5.33 19.87
C VAL A 16 -8.85 6.64 20.64
N GLU A 17 -7.88 6.85 21.53
CA GLU A 17 -7.77 8.03 22.39
C GLU A 17 -6.41 8.71 22.17
N LEU A 18 -6.40 10.03 22.07
CA LEU A 18 -5.22 10.87 21.93
C LEU A 18 -5.10 11.78 23.15
N THR A 19 -3.96 11.73 23.83
CA THR A 19 -3.63 12.62 24.94
C THR A 19 -2.70 13.73 24.48
N LEU A 20 -3.17 14.97 24.55
CA LEU A 20 -2.39 16.19 24.29
C LEU A 20 -2.29 17.01 25.59
N GLY A 21 -1.09 17.05 26.17
CA GLY A 21 -0.89 17.66 27.49
C GLY A 21 -1.71 16.93 28.56
N ALA A 22 -2.64 17.66 29.21
CA ALA A 22 -3.55 17.11 30.22
C ALA A 22 -4.93 16.70 29.66
N GLN A 23 -5.19 16.97 28.37
CA GLN A 23 -6.48 16.68 27.73
C GLN A 23 -6.44 15.34 27.02
N VAL A 24 -7.56 14.60 27.10
CA VAL A 24 -7.76 13.33 26.40
C VAL A 24 -8.90 13.51 25.40
N TYR A 25 -8.60 13.29 24.12
CA TYR A 25 -9.54 13.35 23.02
C TYR A 25 -9.86 11.93 22.56
N THR A 26 -11.14 11.57 22.51
CA THR A 26 -11.56 10.33 21.83
C THR A 26 -11.61 10.60 20.34
N LEU A 27 -10.80 9.89 19.54
CA LEU A 27 -10.75 10.05 18.08
C LEU A 27 -11.77 9.14 17.38
N ALA A 28 -11.99 7.94 17.93
CA ALA A 28 -13.01 7.01 17.48
C ALA A 28 -13.56 6.20 18.66
N SER A 29 -14.87 5.97 18.68
CA SER A 29 -15.58 5.10 19.63
C SER A 29 -16.66 4.28 18.93
N ASP A 30 -17.33 3.41 19.69
CA ASP A 30 -18.47 2.61 19.23
C ASP A 30 -18.17 1.82 17.94
N ILE A 31 -16.91 1.37 17.83
CA ILE A 31 -16.41 0.70 16.62
C ILE A 31 -17.03 -0.69 16.53
N THR A 32 -17.77 -0.94 15.46
CA THR A 32 -18.32 -2.25 15.14
C THR A 32 -17.59 -2.87 13.96
N TYR A 33 -17.55 -4.20 13.94
CA TYR A 33 -16.81 -4.96 12.95
C TYR A 33 -17.71 -6.02 12.34
N ALA A 34 -17.53 -6.22 11.04
CA ALA A 34 -18.02 -7.42 10.39
C ALA A 34 -17.37 -8.66 11.01
N PRO A 35 -18.02 -9.83 11.02
CA PRO A 35 -17.43 -11.06 11.50
C PRO A 35 -16.08 -11.34 10.81
N PHE A 36 -15.00 -11.36 11.60
CA PHE A 36 -13.61 -11.54 11.12
C PHE A 36 -13.14 -10.51 10.06
N GLY A 37 -13.86 -9.39 9.93
CA GLY A 37 -13.76 -8.48 8.79
C GLY A 37 -13.41 -7.03 9.16
N ALA A 38 -13.77 -6.12 8.28
CA ALA A 38 -13.48 -4.70 8.41
C ALA A 38 -14.40 -4.02 9.45
N VAL A 39 -14.10 -2.75 9.74
CA VAL A 39 -14.99 -1.86 10.47
C VAL A 39 -16.25 -1.65 9.62
N GLU A 40 -17.43 -1.80 10.23
CA GLU A 40 -18.73 -1.53 9.60
C GLU A 40 -19.31 -0.19 10.05
N ALA A 41 -19.00 0.23 11.28
CA ALA A 41 -19.38 1.54 11.78
C ALA A 41 -18.42 2.01 12.87
N LEU A 42 -18.34 3.34 13.06
CA LEU A 42 -17.73 3.98 14.21
C LEU A 42 -18.32 5.38 14.43
N THR A 43 -18.11 5.94 15.61
CA THR A 43 -18.33 7.35 15.92
C THR A 43 -16.98 8.06 15.94
N TYR A 44 -16.80 9.08 15.10
CA TYR A 44 -15.63 9.95 15.14
C TYR A 44 -15.69 10.89 16.35
N GLY A 45 -14.54 11.41 16.78
CA GLY A 45 -14.46 12.31 17.93
C GLY A 45 -15.20 13.64 17.78
N ASN A 46 -15.51 14.08 16.55
CA ASN A 46 -16.38 15.22 16.27
C ASN A 46 -17.88 14.86 16.26
N GLY A 47 -18.24 13.62 16.60
CA GLY A 47 -19.62 13.14 16.67
C GLY A 47 -20.21 12.65 15.35
N LEU A 48 -19.47 12.72 14.24
CA LEU A 48 -19.90 12.14 12.97
C LEU A 48 -19.90 10.60 13.04
N LEU A 49 -20.86 9.99 12.34
CA LEU A 49 -21.03 8.54 12.31
C LEU A 49 -20.62 7.99 10.94
N LEU A 50 -19.71 7.02 10.95
CA LEU A 50 -19.39 6.20 9.79
C LEU A 50 -20.33 5.00 9.74
N SER A 51 -20.89 4.73 8.57
CA SER A 51 -21.59 3.47 8.25
C SER A 51 -21.11 2.92 6.91
N GLN A 52 -20.74 1.65 6.91
CA GLN A 52 -20.14 0.94 5.79
C GLN A 52 -20.74 -0.47 5.65
N PRO A 53 -22.00 -0.59 5.20
CA PRO A 53 -22.64 -1.89 5.02
C PRO A 53 -21.89 -2.75 4.00
N LEU A 54 -21.93 -4.06 4.23
CA LEU A 54 -21.32 -5.07 3.39
C LEU A 54 -22.40 -5.95 2.74
N ASP A 55 -22.17 -6.33 1.49
CA ASP A 55 -22.98 -7.34 0.83
C ASP A 55 -22.65 -8.77 1.32
N SER A 56 -23.37 -9.77 0.82
CA SER A 56 -23.15 -11.18 1.18
C SER A 56 -21.77 -11.73 0.76
N ALA A 57 -21.04 -11.02 -0.12
CA ALA A 57 -19.69 -11.33 -0.54
C ALA A 57 -18.63 -10.53 0.24
N TYR A 58 -19.02 -9.85 1.33
CA TYR A 58 -18.14 -8.99 2.16
C TYR A 58 -17.50 -7.84 1.36
N ARG A 59 -18.22 -7.29 0.38
CA ARG A 59 -17.84 -6.06 -0.34
C ARG A 59 -18.64 -4.89 0.20
N PHE A 60 -18.01 -3.72 0.29
CA PHE A 60 -18.69 -2.51 0.76
C PHE A 60 -19.76 -2.03 -0.21
N GLU A 61 -20.98 -1.85 0.28
CA GLU A 61 -22.09 -1.28 -0.48
C GLU A 61 -22.11 0.26 -0.37
N ALA A 62 -21.58 0.82 0.73
CA ALA A 62 -21.49 2.26 0.91
C ALA A 62 -20.39 2.67 1.89
N HIS A 63 -20.03 3.96 1.84
CA HIS A 63 -19.24 4.69 2.84
C HIS A 63 -19.98 5.98 3.13
N ASN A 64 -20.73 5.99 4.22
CA ASN A 64 -21.63 7.08 4.55
C ASN A 64 -21.21 7.76 5.86
N ILE A 65 -20.93 9.06 5.75
CA ILE A 65 -20.76 10.00 6.84
C ILE A 65 -21.68 11.20 6.54
N PRO A 66 -22.86 11.28 7.17
CA PRO A 66 -23.87 12.28 6.83
C PRO A 66 -23.31 13.71 6.77
N GLY A 67 -23.52 14.39 5.65
CA GLY A 67 -23.06 15.76 5.40
C GLY A 67 -21.60 15.89 4.95
N VAL A 68 -20.79 14.82 5.02
CA VAL A 68 -19.34 14.86 4.70
C VAL A 68 -18.97 13.92 3.55
N LEU A 69 -19.44 12.67 3.57
CA LEU A 69 -19.17 11.67 2.52
C LEU A 69 -20.40 10.78 2.31
N GLY A 70 -20.75 10.50 1.06
CA GLY A 70 -21.95 9.72 0.71
C GLY A 70 -21.72 8.75 -0.44
N LEU A 71 -20.62 8.00 -0.43
CA LEU A 71 -20.28 7.10 -1.53
C LEU A 71 -21.10 5.80 -1.44
N VAL A 72 -21.80 5.47 -2.53
CA VAL A 72 -22.59 4.24 -2.67
C VAL A 72 -22.01 3.41 -3.82
N ASN A 73 -21.50 2.23 -3.51
CA ASN A 73 -20.98 1.28 -4.49
C ASN A 73 -22.15 0.43 -5.03
N GLU A 74 -22.89 1.00 -5.99
CA GLU A 74 -24.19 0.47 -6.42
C GLU A 74 -24.10 -0.92 -7.06
N THR A 75 -23.09 -1.17 -7.89
CA THR A 75 -22.97 -2.44 -8.61
C THR A 75 -21.54 -2.92 -8.72
N TYR A 76 -21.42 -4.25 -8.71
CA TYR A 76 -20.19 -4.97 -9.02
C TYR A 76 -20.48 -6.01 -10.09
N ASP A 77 -19.49 -6.30 -10.93
CA ASP A 77 -19.56 -7.45 -11.84
C ASP A 77 -19.30 -8.79 -11.11
N GLU A 78 -19.35 -9.89 -11.87
CA GLU A 78 -19.13 -11.26 -11.38
C GLU A 78 -17.70 -11.49 -10.85
N ASN A 79 -16.72 -10.72 -11.34
CA ASN A 79 -15.33 -10.77 -10.88
C ASN A 79 -15.11 -9.88 -9.63
N GLY A 80 -16.13 -9.12 -9.24
CA GLY A 80 -16.12 -8.21 -8.11
C GLY A 80 -15.49 -6.86 -8.40
N ASN A 81 -15.35 -6.48 -9.67
CA ASN A 81 -14.97 -5.12 -10.04
C ASN A 81 -16.14 -4.17 -9.79
N LEU A 82 -15.86 -2.98 -9.27
CA LEU A 82 -16.86 -1.94 -9.04
C LEU A 82 -17.28 -1.35 -10.39
N THR A 83 -18.52 -1.55 -10.81
CA THR A 83 -19.01 -1.08 -12.12
C THR A 83 -19.76 0.24 -12.03
N GLN A 84 -20.25 0.60 -10.85
CA GLN A 84 -20.95 1.86 -10.64
C GLN A 84 -20.78 2.34 -9.19
N ARG A 85 -20.51 3.63 -9.03
CA ARG A 85 -20.48 4.31 -7.74
C ARG A 85 -21.23 5.63 -7.84
N ALA A 86 -22.07 5.93 -6.86
CA ALA A 86 -22.74 7.22 -6.76
C ALA A 86 -22.20 8.01 -5.57
N ASP A 87 -22.15 9.33 -5.69
CA ASP A 87 -22.02 10.21 -4.53
C ASP A 87 -23.38 10.84 -4.22
N ALA A 88 -23.97 10.42 -3.09
CA ALA A 88 -25.28 10.86 -2.66
C ALA A 88 -25.34 12.32 -2.19
N LEU A 89 -24.20 12.96 -1.90
CA LEU A 89 -24.12 14.37 -1.50
C LEU A 89 -24.03 15.29 -2.72
N GLN A 90 -23.32 14.87 -3.77
CA GLN A 90 -23.16 15.65 -5.01
C GLN A 90 -24.19 15.29 -6.09
N ALA A 91 -24.98 14.21 -5.90
CA ALA A 91 -25.86 13.65 -6.91
C ALA A 91 -25.13 13.33 -8.22
N SER A 92 -23.88 12.86 -8.10
CA SER A 92 -23.03 12.44 -9.20
C SER A 92 -22.97 10.90 -9.27
N THR A 93 -22.68 10.38 -10.47
CA THR A 93 -22.57 8.93 -10.69
C THR A 93 -21.37 8.65 -11.58
N GLU A 94 -20.57 7.71 -11.14
CA GLU A 94 -19.42 7.19 -11.84
C GLU A 94 -19.72 5.79 -12.37
N ILE A 95 -19.33 5.52 -13.61
CA ILE A 95 -19.54 4.23 -14.26
C ILE A 95 -18.19 3.73 -14.75
N PHE A 96 -17.92 2.45 -14.51
CA PHE A 96 -16.65 1.82 -14.82
C PHE A 96 -16.87 0.57 -15.68
N GLY A 97 -16.14 0.47 -16.78
CA GLY A 97 -16.07 -0.71 -17.62
C GLY A 97 -14.69 -1.37 -17.51
N TYR A 98 -14.66 -2.69 -17.63
CA TYR A 98 -13.44 -3.48 -17.53
C TYR A 98 -13.30 -4.39 -18.75
N ASP A 99 -12.05 -4.65 -19.14
CA ASP A 99 -11.76 -5.64 -20.17
C ASP A 99 -11.79 -7.08 -19.62
N ALA A 100 -11.57 -8.06 -20.49
CA ALA A 100 -11.61 -9.48 -20.13
C ALA A 100 -10.51 -9.91 -19.13
N LEU A 101 -9.50 -9.07 -18.87
CA LEU A 101 -8.43 -9.30 -17.89
C LEU A 101 -8.67 -8.51 -16.58
N ASN A 102 -9.86 -7.93 -16.40
CA ASN A 102 -10.22 -7.06 -15.28
C ASN A 102 -9.39 -5.77 -15.20
N ARG A 103 -8.85 -5.28 -16.32
CA ARG A 103 -8.20 -3.96 -16.39
C ARG A 103 -9.28 -2.92 -16.64
N LEU A 104 -9.16 -1.74 -16.03
CA LEU A 104 -10.10 -0.65 -16.22
C LEU A 104 -10.05 -0.18 -17.68
N ASP A 105 -11.14 -0.34 -18.43
CA ASP A 105 -11.26 -0.04 -19.86
C ASP A 105 -11.94 1.30 -20.10
N THR A 106 -12.98 1.60 -19.33
CA THR A 106 -13.68 2.90 -19.38
C THR A 106 -14.01 3.42 -17.99
N ALA A 107 -14.05 4.73 -17.85
CA ALA A 107 -14.58 5.38 -16.66
C ALA A 107 -15.32 6.66 -17.04
N SER A 108 -16.45 6.94 -16.41
CA SER A 108 -17.13 8.23 -16.50
C SER A 108 -17.44 8.76 -15.11
N GLY A 109 -17.52 10.08 -14.97
CA GLY A 109 -17.85 10.76 -13.73
C GLY A 109 -17.75 12.28 -13.91
N GLU A 110 -17.70 13.04 -12.81
CA GLU A 110 -17.47 14.49 -12.86
C GLU A 110 -16.12 14.85 -13.51
N PHE A 111 -15.14 13.95 -13.42
CA PHE A 111 -13.86 14.11 -14.10
C PHE A 111 -13.96 14.03 -15.63
N GLY A 112 -15.09 13.61 -16.20
CA GLY A 112 -15.30 13.44 -17.64
C GLY A 112 -15.33 11.98 -18.08
N LEU A 113 -15.25 11.75 -19.40
CA LEU A 113 -15.16 10.41 -19.98
C LEU A 113 -13.70 10.01 -20.16
N ARG A 114 -13.35 8.81 -19.69
CA ARG A 114 -12.03 8.18 -19.85
C ARG A 114 -12.15 6.86 -20.58
N GLY A 115 -11.31 6.64 -21.58
CA GLY A 115 -11.08 5.36 -22.23
C GLY A 115 -9.62 4.95 -22.11
N TYR A 116 -9.37 3.68 -21.81
CA TYR A 116 -8.04 3.14 -21.56
C TYR A 116 -7.78 1.95 -22.47
N ASP A 117 -6.85 2.11 -23.41
CA ASP A 117 -6.37 0.97 -24.21
C ASP A 117 -5.09 0.42 -23.59
N TYR A 118 -4.88 -0.88 -23.76
CA TYR A 118 -3.69 -1.56 -23.30
C TYR A 118 -3.11 -2.50 -24.35
N ASP A 119 -1.79 -2.63 -24.34
CA ASP A 119 -1.14 -3.72 -25.05
C ASP A 119 -1.33 -5.07 -24.34
N ARG A 120 -0.74 -6.13 -24.92
CA ARG A 120 -0.79 -7.49 -24.36
C ARG A 120 0.04 -7.66 -23.09
N ASN A 121 0.97 -6.76 -22.82
CA ASN A 121 1.82 -6.75 -21.63
C ASN A 121 1.22 -5.87 -20.51
N GLY A 122 0.04 -5.29 -20.73
CA GLY A 122 -0.65 -4.47 -19.74
C GLY A 122 -0.14 -3.04 -19.65
N ASN A 123 0.67 -2.59 -20.61
CA ASN A 123 1.01 -1.18 -20.70
C ASN A 123 -0.17 -0.41 -21.28
N ARG A 124 -0.54 0.71 -20.65
CA ARG A 124 -1.57 1.61 -21.18
C ARG A 124 -1.06 2.28 -22.45
N THR A 125 -1.69 2.06 -23.60
CA THR A 125 -1.29 2.64 -24.91
C THR A 125 -2.06 3.91 -25.25
N THR A 126 -3.27 4.06 -24.71
CA THR A 126 -4.10 5.25 -24.92
C THR A 126 -4.77 5.65 -23.61
N LEU A 127 -4.88 6.95 -23.39
CA LEU A 127 -5.85 7.56 -22.48
C LEU A 127 -6.70 8.53 -23.30
N ALA A 128 -7.93 8.14 -23.62
CA ALA A 128 -8.91 9.01 -24.25
C ALA A 128 -9.64 9.81 -23.17
N ASP A 129 -9.64 11.13 -23.29
CA ASP A 129 -10.25 12.08 -22.34
C ASP A 129 -11.40 12.86 -22.99
N GLY A 130 -12.30 12.11 -23.65
CA GLY A 130 -13.45 12.62 -24.40
C GLY A 130 -13.10 13.30 -25.73
N LEU A 131 -12.28 14.36 -25.72
CA LEU A 131 -11.91 15.16 -26.90
C LEU A 131 -10.44 15.05 -27.28
N LEU A 132 -9.59 14.59 -26.37
CA LEU A 132 -8.16 14.44 -26.56
C LEU A 132 -7.76 12.99 -26.28
N ASN A 133 -6.87 12.46 -27.10
CA ASN A 133 -6.27 11.16 -26.85
C ASN A 133 -4.80 11.37 -26.53
N ARG A 134 -4.40 10.93 -25.34
CA ARG A 134 -3.01 10.83 -24.95
C ARG A 134 -2.49 9.46 -25.37
N THR A 135 -1.39 9.41 -26.11
CA THR A 135 -0.80 8.15 -26.59
C THR A 135 0.48 7.83 -25.87
N TYR A 136 0.71 6.55 -25.63
CA TYR A 136 1.90 6.05 -24.95
C TYR A 136 2.51 4.92 -25.78
N GLU A 137 3.79 5.06 -26.10
CA GLU A 137 4.55 4.04 -26.83
C GLU A 137 5.60 3.42 -25.91
N TYR A 138 5.92 2.16 -26.20
CA TYR A 138 6.83 1.34 -25.39
C TYR A 138 7.91 0.72 -26.28
N GLU A 139 9.06 0.42 -25.69
CA GLU A 139 10.11 -0.32 -26.39
C GLU A 139 9.62 -1.73 -26.77
N SER A 140 9.99 -2.22 -27.95
CA SER A 140 9.41 -3.42 -28.57
C SER A 140 9.59 -4.74 -27.80
N LEU A 141 10.54 -4.82 -26.87
CA LEU A 141 10.87 -6.02 -26.09
C LEU A 141 10.86 -5.76 -24.59
N SER A 142 10.24 -4.68 -24.13
CA SER A 142 10.21 -4.32 -22.72
C SER A 142 8.92 -3.58 -22.35
N ASN A 143 8.70 -3.35 -21.05
CA ASN A 143 7.63 -2.48 -20.56
C ASN A 143 8.13 -1.05 -20.33
N ARG A 144 9.26 -0.66 -20.91
CA ARG A 144 9.82 0.70 -20.74
C ARG A 144 9.12 1.66 -21.69
N MET A 145 8.72 2.82 -21.16
CA MET A 145 8.00 3.84 -21.93
C MET A 145 8.99 4.58 -22.84
N ALA A 146 8.70 4.57 -24.13
CA ALA A 146 9.52 5.19 -25.17
C ALA A 146 9.07 6.61 -25.49
N SER A 147 7.76 6.87 -25.48
CA SER A 147 7.22 8.22 -25.70
C SER A 147 5.84 8.42 -25.09
N VAL A 148 5.50 9.70 -24.87
CA VAL A 148 4.15 10.16 -24.53
C VAL A 148 3.78 11.24 -25.53
N ASP A 149 2.66 11.11 -26.22
CA ASP A 149 2.23 12.05 -27.28
C ASP A 149 3.32 12.32 -28.32
N GLN A 150 4.04 11.25 -28.69
CA GLN A 150 5.21 11.27 -29.59
C GLN A 150 6.47 11.94 -29.01
N ALA A 151 6.40 12.60 -27.85
CA ALA A 151 7.56 13.14 -27.15
C ALA A 151 8.35 12.02 -26.46
N THR A 152 9.63 11.88 -26.80
CA THR A 152 10.49 10.81 -26.29
C THR A 152 10.66 10.92 -24.77
N VAL A 153 10.59 9.76 -24.11
CA VAL A 153 10.95 9.60 -22.70
C VAL A 153 12.38 9.07 -22.61
N ALA A 154 13.24 9.75 -21.86
CA ALA A 154 14.60 9.30 -21.62
C ALA A 154 14.63 8.34 -20.43
N LEU A 155 15.48 7.30 -20.54
CA LEU A 155 15.63 6.25 -19.55
C LEU A 155 17.12 6.05 -19.24
N ASP A 156 17.44 5.61 -18.02
CA ASP A 156 18.77 5.08 -17.71
C ASP A 156 18.88 3.58 -18.02
N ALA A 157 20.05 2.98 -17.77
CA ALA A 157 20.30 1.57 -18.02
C ALA A 157 19.40 0.63 -17.17
N ASN A 158 19.03 1.07 -15.95
CA ASN A 158 18.13 0.35 -15.06
C ASN A 158 16.67 0.44 -15.53
N GLY A 159 16.36 1.36 -16.44
CA GLY A 159 15.03 1.58 -16.99
C GLY A 159 14.22 2.62 -16.21
N ASN A 160 14.87 3.42 -15.37
CA ASN A 160 14.21 4.53 -14.69
C ASN A 160 13.99 5.68 -15.68
N THR A 161 12.84 6.34 -15.61
CA THR A 161 12.58 7.58 -16.36
C THR A 161 13.48 8.70 -15.86
N THR A 162 14.40 9.19 -16.69
CA THR A 162 15.34 10.28 -16.37
C THR A 162 14.92 11.63 -16.95
N ALA A 163 14.10 11.64 -18.01
CA ALA A 163 13.48 12.86 -18.51
C ALA A 163 12.17 12.59 -19.26
N ARG A 164 11.22 13.52 -19.12
CA ARG A 164 9.98 13.58 -19.91
C ARG A 164 9.58 15.04 -20.04
N ASP A 165 9.40 15.51 -21.27
CA ASP A 165 9.19 16.93 -21.57
C ASP A 165 10.30 17.79 -20.93
N ALA A 166 9.92 18.83 -20.16
CA ALA A 166 10.86 19.66 -19.42
C ALA A 166 11.24 19.09 -18.04
N TRP A 167 10.67 17.96 -17.62
CA TRP A 167 11.00 17.33 -16.35
C TRP A 167 12.27 16.47 -16.46
N GLN A 168 13.13 16.57 -15.45
CA GLN A 168 14.30 15.71 -15.27
C GLN A 168 14.25 15.03 -13.89
N TYR A 169 14.65 13.77 -13.85
CA TYR A 169 14.64 12.92 -12.67
C TYR A 169 16.03 12.31 -12.48
N ALA A 170 16.67 12.59 -11.34
CA ALA A 170 17.97 12.02 -11.00
C ALA A 170 17.79 10.94 -9.93
N TYR A 171 18.51 9.83 -10.07
CA TYR A 171 18.45 8.70 -9.16
C TYR A 171 19.79 8.50 -8.44
N SER A 172 19.71 8.10 -7.18
CA SER A 172 20.87 7.67 -6.40
C SER A 172 21.42 6.33 -6.89
N SER A 173 22.61 5.98 -6.41
CA SER A 173 23.25 4.66 -6.63
C SER A 173 22.41 3.48 -6.14
N HIS A 174 21.46 3.71 -5.23
CA HIS A 174 20.50 2.70 -4.73
C HIS A 174 19.20 2.66 -5.55
N ASN A 175 19.17 3.24 -6.74
CA ASN A 175 18.01 3.27 -7.63
C ASN A 175 16.78 3.97 -7.03
N ARG A 176 17.00 4.99 -6.18
CA ARG A 176 15.95 5.81 -5.57
C ARG A 176 15.98 7.23 -6.14
N LEU A 177 14.81 7.80 -6.43
CA LEU A 177 14.69 9.17 -6.95
C LEU A 177 15.32 10.15 -5.95
N ALA A 178 16.42 10.80 -6.33
CA ALA A 178 17.18 11.70 -5.47
C ALA A 178 16.74 13.16 -5.65
N SER A 179 16.40 13.56 -6.88
CA SER A 179 15.91 14.91 -7.16
C SER A 179 15.08 15.00 -8.42
N VAL A 180 14.21 16.00 -8.48
CA VAL A 180 13.39 16.35 -9.64
C VAL A 180 13.66 17.80 -10.02
N SER A 181 13.80 18.05 -11.32
CA SER A 181 13.94 19.40 -11.88
C SER A 181 12.93 19.62 -12.99
N TYR A 182 12.56 20.87 -13.23
CA TYR A 182 11.73 21.31 -14.35
C TYR A 182 12.43 22.45 -15.08
N ALA A 183 12.62 22.30 -16.39
CA ALA A 183 13.31 23.26 -17.25
C ALA A 183 14.68 23.71 -16.68
N GLY A 184 15.43 22.79 -16.08
CA GLY A 184 16.73 23.06 -15.45
C GLY A 184 16.68 23.69 -14.05
N THR A 185 15.48 23.96 -13.52
CA THR A 185 15.29 24.45 -12.14
C THR A 185 14.91 23.29 -11.23
N GLN A 186 15.68 23.05 -10.18
CA GLN A 186 15.38 22.01 -9.19
C GLN A 186 14.03 22.31 -8.51
N GLN A 187 13.17 21.30 -8.42
CA GLN A 187 11.86 21.39 -7.77
C GLN A 187 11.91 20.72 -6.39
N ALA A 188 12.51 19.53 -6.32
CA ALA A 188 12.60 18.77 -5.06
C ALA A 188 13.88 17.93 -4.99
N ALA A 189 14.36 17.70 -3.76
CA ALA A 189 15.37 16.69 -3.41
C ALA A 189 14.88 15.82 -2.25
N TYR A 190 15.32 14.57 -2.21
CA TYR A 190 14.82 13.55 -1.28
C TYR A 190 15.94 12.77 -0.60
N VAL A 191 15.73 12.43 0.67
CA VAL A 191 16.63 11.60 1.47
C VAL A 191 15.88 10.38 2.00
N TYR A 192 16.54 9.23 2.04
CA TYR A 192 15.95 7.96 2.45
C TYR A 192 16.75 7.30 3.56
N ASN A 193 16.06 6.58 4.45
CA ASN A 193 16.71 5.71 5.43
C ASN A 193 17.01 4.31 4.84
N ALA A 194 17.66 3.46 5.64
CA ALA A 194 18.02 2.10 5.24
C ALA A 194 16.82 1.16 4.98
N LEU A 195 15.64 1.49 5.49
CA LEU A 195 14.39 0.78 5.18
C LEU A 195 13.77 1.24 3.86
N GLY A 196 14.33 2.26 3.21
CA GLY A 196 13.83 2.83 1.97
C GLY A 196 12.73 3.89 2.16
N GLN A 197 12.43 4.28 3.39
CA GLN A 197 11.45 5.34 3.68
C GLN A 197 12.07 6.71 3.37
N ARG A 198 11.30 7.61 2.76
CA ARG A 198 11.73 8.98 2.50
C ARG A 198 11.67 9.79 3.78
N VAL A 199 12.81 10.00 4.42
CA VAL A 199 12.88 10.70 5.71
C VAL A 199 12.96 12.21 5.59
N ARG A 200 13.30 12.76 4.41
CA ARG A 200 13.35 14.21 4.20
C ARG A 200 13.03 14.58 2.75
N LYS A 201 12.40 15.74 2.57
CA LYS A 201 12.14 16.39 1.29
C LYS A 201 12.48 17.88 1.40
N ILE A 202 13.24 18.38 0.43
CA ILE A 202 13.58 19.79 0.32
C ILE A 202 13.03 20.30 -1.01
N VAL A 203 12.15 21.30 -0.93
CA VAL A 203 11.56 21.97 -2.09
C VAL A 203 12.28 23.29 -2.31
N ALA A 204 12.77 23.52 -3.53
CA ALA A 204 13.42 24.77 -3.86
C ALA A 204 12.39 25.90 -3.95
N ALA A 205 12.70 27.06 -3.38
CA ALA A 205 11.90 28.26 -3.58
C ALA A 205 11.83 28.60 -5.08
N GLY A 206 10.64 28.88 -5.60
CA GLY A 206 10.48 29.49 -6.92
C GLY A 206 11.30 30.78 -7.01
N THR A 207 11.70 31.16 -8.23
CA THR A 207 12.59 32.29 -8.54
C THR A 207 12.33 33.52 -7.66
N LEU A 208 13.24 33.79 -6.71
CA LEU A 208 13.26 35.04 -5.97
C LEU A 208 13.93 36.11 -6.83
N SER A 209 13.18 37.14 -7.23
CA SER A 209 13.76 38.45 -7.51
C SER A 209 14.07 39.11 -6.17
N ARG A 210 15.36 39.39 -5.91
CA ARG A 210 15.76 40.12 -4.70
C ARG A 210 15.52 41.62 -4.91
N GLY A 211 15.03 42.26 -3.84
CA GLY A 211 14.91 43.71 -3.71
C GLY A 211 16.10 44.25 -2.93
N ASP A 212 17.27 44.16 -3.53
CA ASP A 212 18.57 44.63 -3.06
C ASP A 212 19.10 45.64 -4.09
N GLY A 213 19.38 46.85 -3.62
CA GLY A 213 19.68 48.01 -4.48
C GLY A 213 21.05 48.01 -5.16
N ASP A 214 21.66 46.86 -5.43
CA ASP A 214 22.98 46.72 -6.07
C ASP A 214 22.97 45.99 -7.42
N GLY A 215 21.92 45.24 -7.77
CA GLY A 215 21.63 44.88 -9.15
C GLY A 215 22.50 43.79 -9.79
N ASP A 216 23.10 42.87 -9.02
CA ASP A 216 23.86 41.73 -9.56
C ASP A 216 23.81 40.43 -8.71
N GLY A 217 22.70 39.68 -8.73
CA GLY A 217 22.83 38.27 -8.34
C GLY A 217 21.55 37.50 -8.02
N SER A 218 21.08 36.74 -9.00
CA SER A 218 20.18 35.61 -8.76
C SER A 218 20.93 34.46 -8.08
N TYR A 219 20.29 33.76 -7.13
CA TYR A 219 20.79 32.44 -6.68
C TYR A 219 20.85 31.49 -7.87
N THR A 220 21.96 30.77 -8.02
CA THR A 220 22.16 29.89 -9.17
C THR A 220 21.90 28.43 -8.79
N SER A 221 21.59 27.59 -9.77
CA SER A 221 21.52 26.13 -9.60
C SER A 221 22.80 25.51 -9.04
N ALA A 222 23.95 26.21 -9.10
CA ALA A 222 25.23 25.76 -8.55
C ALA A 222 25.25 25.71 -7.01
N ASP A 223 24.52 26.60 -6.32
CA ASP A 223 24.49 26.63 -4.85
C ASP A 223 23.72 25.43 -4.27
N TYR A 224 22.67 24.98 -4.99
CA TYR A 224 21.95 23.72 -4.70
C TYR A 224 22.76 22.46 -5.07
N SER A 225 23.61 22.55 -6.08
CA SER A 225 24.44 21.43 -6.55
C SER A 225 25.46 20.99 -5.50
N LEU A 226 26.05 21.95 -4.77
CA LEU A 226 26.95 21.68 -3.64
C LEU A 226 26.22 21.03 -2.45
N ALA A 227 24.99 21.46 -2.18
CA ALA A 227 24.15 20.86 -1.15
C ALA A 227 23.89 19.37 -1.42
N LEU A 228 23.56 19.05 -2.67
CA LEU A 228 23.35 17.66 -3.11
C LEU A 228 24.63 16.81 -3.04
N GLN A 229 25.81 17.36 -3.35
CA GLN A 229 27.08 16.61 -3.23
C GLN A 229 27.37 16.19 -1.79
N HIS A 230 26.98 17.01 -0.81
CA HIS A 230 27.07 16.67 0.61
C HIS A 230 26.02 15.63 1.05
N ILE A 231 24.75 15.79 0.62
CA ILE A 231 23.67 14.83 0.89
C ILE A 231 23.95 13.44 0.27
N LEU A 232 24.56 13.41 -0.91
CA LEU A 232 24.83 12.17 -1.66
C LEU A 232 26.17 11.51 -1.30
N GLY A 233 26.94 12.09 -0.37
CA GLY A 233 28.21 11.50 0.10
C GLY A 233 29.32 11.42 -0.96
N GLU A 234 29.24 12.20 -2.04
CA GLU A 234 30.17 12.11 -3.18
C GLU A 234 31.32 13.13 -3.14
N SER A 235 31.85 13.49 -1.97
CA SER A 235 33.16 14.14 -1.94
C SER A 235 34.10 13.57 -0.88
N SER A 236 35.20 13.02 -1.37
CA SER A 236 36.40 12.66 -0.61
C SER A 236 37.31 13.87 -0.37
N ALA A 237 36.76 15.09 -0.37
CA ALA A 237 37.53 16.32 -0.17
C ALA A 237 37.53 16.71 1.30
N ALA A 238 38.72 16.78 1.88
CA ALA A 238 38.96 17.21 3.25
C ALA A 238 38.45 18.64 3.50
N GLY A 239 37.40 18.78 4.33
CA GLY A 239 36.88 20.08 4.76
C GLY A 239 35.38 20.10 5.04
N ASN A 240 34.84 19.08 5.72
CA ASN A 240 33.46 19.13 6.22
C ASN A 240 33.37 20.18 7.34
N VAL A 241 32.76 21.33 7.06
CA VAL A 241 32.39 22.32 8.06
C VAL A 241 31.04 21.91 8.62
N ASP A 242 31.08 21.19 9.73
CA ASP A 242 29.95 21.00 10.65
C ASP A 242 29.88 22.25 11.53
N CYS A 243 28.95 23.15 11.22
CA CYS A 243 28.79 24.41 11.95
C CYS A 243 27.60 24.41 12.92
N THR A 244 26.86 23.30 12.98
CA THR A 244 25.88 22.97 14.03
C THR A 244 26.54 22.28 15.24
N GLN A 245 27.76 21.78 15.09
CA GLN A 245 28.53 20.99 16.08
C GLN A 245 27.83 19.70 16.54
N ASP A 246 26.94 19.15 15.71
CA ASP A 246 26.21 17.93 16.05
C ASP A 246 26.94 16.64 15.60
N GLY A 247 28.06 16.78 14.89
CA GLY A 247 28.89 15.67 14.42
C GLY A 247 28.41 15.07 13.09
N PHE A 248 27.35 15.62 12.49
CA PHE A 248 26.77 15.16 11.23
C PHE A 248 26.72 16.30 10.23
N VAL A 249 27.30 16.10 9.03
CA VAL A 249 27.13 17.09 7.96
C VAL A 249 25.77 16.89 7.31
N ASP A 250 24.84 17.82 7.54
CA ASP A 250 23.49 17.82 6.99
C ASP A 250 23.09 19.19 6.39
N VAL A 251 21.86 19.32 5.88
CA VAL A 251 21.42 20.55 5.19
C VAL A 251 21.27 21.76 6.14
N ARG A 252 21.23 21.56 7.46
CA ARG A 252 21.31 22.62 8.47
C ARG A 252 22.69 23.28 8.47
N ASP A 253 23.75 22.56 8.09
CA ASP A 253 25.06 23.17 7.87
C ASP A 253 25.07 24.11 6.66
N LEU A 254 24.25 23.84 5.63
CA LEU A 254 24.12 24.75 4.48
C LEU A 254 23.44 26.08 4.84
N VAL A 255 22.41 26.04 5.69
CA VAL A 255 21.72 27.24 6.20
C VAL A 255 22.70 28.08 7.05
N CYS A 256 23.55 27.41 7.81
CA CYS A 256 24.57 28.04 8.65
C CYS A 256 25.77 28.60 7.84
N ILE A 257 26.24 27.90 6.80
CA ILE A 257 27.28 28.40 5.88
C ILE A 257 26.81 29.68 5.17
N ALA A 258 25.55 29.74 4.73
CA ALA A 258 24.98 30.95 4.14
C ALA A 258 24.99 32.14 5.12
N SER A 259 24.67 31.88 6.39
CA SER A 259 24.71 32.87 7.47
C SER A 259 26.13 33.41 7.75
N LEU A 260 27.16 32.55 7.69
CA LEU A 260 28.56 32.92 7.89
C LEU A 260 29.15 33.79 6.76
N GLU A 261 28.63 33.65 5.53
CA GLU A 261 29.03 34.49 4.39
C GLU A 261 28.24 35.82 4.28
N GLY A 262 27.38 36.13 5.26
CA GLY A 262 26.51 37.30 5.21
C GLY A 262 25.44 37.22 4.12
N ARG A 263 25.14 36.02 3.63
CA ARG A 263 24.10 35.73 2.63
C ARG A 263 22.83 35.31 3.38
N SER A 264 21.73 36.02 3.17
CA SER A 264 20.42 35.58 3.67
C SER A 264 20.03 34.29 2.95
N ALA A 265 19.68 33.22 3.68
CA ALA A 265 19.09 32.03 3.07
C ALA A 265 17.89 32.44 2.19
N PRO A 266 17.69 31.79 1.02
CA PRO A 266 16.56 32.10 0.15
C PRO A 266 15.26 32.06 0.95
N ALA A 267 14.43 33.09 0.80
CA ALA A 267 13.09 33.08 1.36
C ALA A 267 12.31 31.87 0.80
N SER A 268 11.77 31.06 1.73
CA SER A 268 10.85 29.93 1.53
C SER A 268 11.35 28.69 0.76
N THR A 269 12.44 28.06 1.20
CA THR A 269 12.63 26.62 0.99
C THR A 269 11.75 25.84 1.97
N ALA A 270 10.82 25.03 1.46
CA ALA A 270 10.07 24.11 2.32
C ALA A 270 10.93 22.86 2.54
N ASP A 271 11.27 22.60 3.80
CA ASP A 271 12.05 21.44 4.24
C ASP A 271 11.18 20.61 5.17
N VAL A 272 10.91 19.38 4.79
CA VAL A 272 9.97 18.50 5.49
C VAL A 272 10.67 17.19 5.82
N GLU A 273 10.72 16.88 7.11
CA GLU A 273 11.13 15.57 7.62
C GLU A 273 9.90 14.69 7.84
N PHE A 274 10.03 13.39 7.55
CA PHE A 274 8.94 12.42 7.67
C PHE A 274 9.27 11.36 8.71
N VAL A 275 8.33 11.12 9.62
CA VAL A 275 8.42 10.08 10.63
C VAL A 275 7.49 8.95 10.26
N TYR A 276 7.98 7.71 10.31
CA TYR A 276 7.20 6.53 9.96
C TYR A 276 7.03 5.57 11.13
N GLY A 277 5.91 4.84 11.10
CA GLY A 277 5.65 3.73 12.01
C GLY A 277 6.35 2.46 11.56
N GLN A 278 6.27 1.43 12.40
CA GLN A 278 6.99 0.17 12.18
C GLN A 278 6.51 -0.57 10.92
N ASN A 279 5.25 -0.37 10.50
CA ASN A 279 4.72 -1.06 9.32
C ASN A 279 4.84 -0.24 8.02
N GLY A 280 5.36 0.99 8.12
CA GLY A 280 5.56 1.88 6.97
C GLY A 280 4.58 3.03 6.83
N GLU A 281 3.58 3.14 7.72
CA GLU A 281 2.66 4.28 7.76
C GLU A 281 3.39 5.60 8.06
N LEU A 282 3.01 6.68 7.39
CA LEU A 282 3.51 8.03 7.67
C LEU A 282 2.86 8.52 8.96
N LEU A 283 3.62 8.68 10.04
CA LEU A 283 3.12 9.14 11.33
C LEU A 283 3.19 10.64 11.51
N ALA A 284 4.19 11.31 10.95
CA ALA A 284 4.30 12.76 11.08
C ALA A 284 5.07 13.42 9.94
N GLU A 285 4.72 14.69 9.70
CA GLU A 285 5.50 15.66 8.94
C GLU A 285 6.04 16.70 9.92
N VAL A 286 7.34 16.97 9.84
CA VAL A 286 8.07 17.86 10.72
C VAL A 286 8.76 18.91 9.87
N ASP A 287 8.70 20.17 10.27
CA ASP A 287 9.48 21.22 9.64
C ASP A 287 10.97 20.94 9.88
N GLY A 288 11.73 20.71 8.82
CA GLY A 288 13.14 20.34 8.90
C GLY A 288 14.03 21.47 9.45
N ALA A 289 13.59 22.72 9.36
CA ALA A 289 14.31 23.88 9.86
C ALA A 289 14.06 24.13 11.36
N THR A 290 12.81 24.03 11.82
CA THR A 290 12.44 24.32 13.22
C THR A 290 12.37 23.07 14.10
N GLY A 291 12.14 21.89 13.51
CA GLY A 291 11.85 20.65 14.22
C GLY A 291 10.42 20.60 14.78
N GLU A 292 9.57 21.56 14.43
CA GLU A 292 8.16 21.59 14.86
C GLU A 292 7.33 20.60 14.05
N VAL A 293 6.41 19.92 14.73
CA VAL A 293 5.53 18.94 14.08
C VAL A 293 4.41 19.69 13.36
N ALA A 294 4.46 19.67 12.03
CA ALA A 294 3.46 20.30 11.18
C ALA A 294 2.17 19.47 11.10
N ALA A 295 2.31 18.14 11.10
CA ALA A 295 1.19 17.22 11.09
C ALA A 295 1.54 15.88 11.76
N GLU A 296 0.60 15.31 12.52
CA GLU A 296 0.62 13.91 12.97
C GLU A 296 -0.58 13.16 12.37
N TYR A 297 -0.38 11.92 11.94
CA TYR A 297 -1.42 11.06 11.38
C TYR A 297 -1.71 9.89 12.32
N VAL A 298 -3.00 9.71 12.63
CA VAL A 298 -3.49 8.58 13.42
C VAL A 298 -4.18 7.60 12.50
N TYR A 299 -3.94 6.29 12.71
CA TYR A 299 -4.47 5.23 11.86
C TYR A 299 -5.40 4.30 12.63
N LEU A 300 -6.43 3.77 11.96
CA LEU A 300 -7.22 2.64 12.44
C LEU A 300 -7.14 1.52 11.43
N ASN A 301 -6.66 0.35 11.85
CA ASN A 301 -6.61 -0.85 11.00
C ASN A 301 -5.84 -0.67 9.67
N GLY A 302 -4.85 0.22 9.64
CA GLY A 302 -4.03 0.56 8.48
C GLY A 302 -4.58 1.69 7.60
N GLN A 303 -5.68 2.34 8.00
CA GLN A 303 -6.27 3.48 7.30
C GLN A 303 -6.08 4.77 8.09
N PRO A 304 -5.86 5.91 7.44
CA PRO A 304 -5.86 7.21 8.12
C PRO A 304 -7.22 7.46 8.79
N LEU A 305 -7.20 7.79 10.08
CA LEU A 305 -8.38 8.08 10.90
C LEU A 305 -8.48 9.58 11.19
N ALA A 306 -7.36 10.20 11.58
CA ALA A 306 -7.31 11.60 11.96
C ALA A 306 -5.94 12.21 11.62
N MET A 307 -5.93 13.52 11.47
CA MET A 307 -4.74 14.35 11.33
C MET A 307 -4.75 15.39 12.45
N VAL A 308 -3.61 15.57 13.12
CA VAL A 308 -3.41 16.59 14.14
C VAL A 308 -2.43 17.62 13.59
N LYS A 309 -2.83 18.89 13.49
CA LYS A 309 -1.93 19.97 13.04
C LYS A 309 -1.27 20.69 14.22
N GLU A 310 -0.34 21.58 13.90
CA GLU A 310 0.28 22.50 14.86
C GLU A 310 -0.77 23.14 15.78
N GLY A 311 -0.47 23.25 17.07
CA GLY A 311 -1.42 23.75 18.07
C GLY A 311 -2.42 22.70 18.61
N GLY A 312 -2.43 21.48 18.06
CA GLY A 312 -3.26 20.37 18.55
C GLY A 312 -4.67 20.33 17.97
N GLU A 313 -4.90 20.99 16.84
CA GLU A 313 -6.16 20.93 16.10
C GLU A 313 -6.35 19.55 15.47
N ILE A 314 -7.51 18.93 15.69
CA ILE A 314 -7.81 17.57 15.24
C ILE A 314 -8.80 17.61 14.08
N PHE A 315 -8.42 16.96 12.99
CA PHE A 315 -9.22 16.78 11.78
C PHE A 315 -9.45 15.29 11.54
N TYR A 316 -10.61 14.92 11.00
CA TYR A 316 -10.99 13.52 10.80
C TYR A 316 -10.98 13.17 9.32
N ILE A 317 -10.28 12.08 8.97
CA ILE A 317 -10.09 11.64 7.59
C ILE A 317 -11.11 10.56 7.25
N HIS A 318 -11.87 10.79 6.19
CA HIS A 318 -12.92 9.91 5.72
C HIS A 318 -12.49 9.21 4.44
N ASN A 319 -12.48 7.87 4.45
CA ASN A 319 -11.89 7.07 3.39
C ASN A 319 -12.93 6.33 2.53
N ASP A 320 -12.55 5.92 1.33
CA ASP A 320 -13.30 4.96 0.51
C ASP A 320 -13.02 3.49 0.87
N HIS A 321 -13.56 2.57 0.05
CA HIS A 321 -13.45 1.12 0.25
C HIS A 321 -12.02 0.60 0.19
N LEU A 322 -11.11 1.28 -0.50
CA LEU A 322 -9.68 0.94 -0.53
C LEU A 322 -8.91 1.53 0.65
N GLY A 323 -9.48 2.53 1.32
CA GLY A 323 -8.79 3.34 2.32
C GLY A 323 -8.11 4.57 1.74
N THR A 324 -8.54 5.02 0.57
CA THR A 324 -8.14 6.31 0.00
C THR A 324 -8.91 7.43 0.71
N PRO A 325 -8.24 8.47 1.24
CA PRO A 325 -8.92 9.66 1.74
C PRO A 325 -9.78 10.32 0.66
N ARG A 326 -11.06 10.59 0.98
CA ARG A 326 -12.03 11.24 0.08
C ARG A 326 -12.59 12.53 0.65
N ALA A 327 -12.61 12.67 1.98
CA ALA A 327 -12.98 13.91 2.63
C ALA A 327 -12.24 14.09 3.95
N VAL A 328 -12.12 15.33 4.41
CA VAL A 328 -11.69 15.67 5.78
C VAL A 328 -12.75 16.56 6.40
N SER A 329 -13.07 16.30 7.67
CA SER A 329 -13.91 17.19 8.46
C SER A 329 -13.17 17.79 9.64
N ASP A 330 -13.52 19.02 9.99
CA ASP A 330 -13.03 19.71 11.18
C ASP A 330 -13.67 19.18 12.49
N SER A 331 -13.37 19.88 13.59
CA SER A 331 -13.93 19.58 14.92
C SER A 331 -15.45 19.84 15.05
N THR A 332 -16.04 20.62 14.15
CA THR A 332 -17.48 20.95 14.14
C THR A 332 -18.29 19.98 13.27
N GLY A 333 -17.61 19.14 12.48
CA GLY A 333 -18.22 18.19 11.55
C GLY A 333 -18.41 18.76 10.14
N GLN A 334 -17.86 19.95 9.85
CA GLN A 334 -17.87 20.57 8.54
C GLN A 334 -16.82 19.92 7.65
N ALA A 335 -17.16 19.60 6.40
CA ALA A 335 -16.19 19.15 5.41
C ALA A 335 -15.33 20.33 4.95
N ILE A 336 -14.00 20.19 5.04
CA ILE A 336 -13.00 21.23 4.74
C ILE A 336 -11.99 20.82 3.66
N TRP A 337 -12.04 19.56 3.23
CA TRP A 337 -11.25 19.06 2.10
C TRP A 337 -11.99 17.89 1.46
N ARG A 338 -11.92 17.78 0.13
CA ARG A 338 -12.62 16.72 -0.60
C ARG A 338 -11.91 16.32 -1.88
N TRP A 339 -11.88 15.03 -2.17
CA TRP A 339 -11.26 14.50 -3.38
C TRP A 339 -12.08 13.37 -4.01
N GLU A 340 -12.84 13.71 -5.04
CA GLU A 340 -13.57 12.73 -5.85
C GLU A 340 -12.62 11.77 -6.57
N GLY A 341 -11.47 12.27 -7.03
CA GLY A 341 -10.34 11.49 -7.56
C GLY A 341 -10.69 10.65 -8.79
N GLU A 342 -10.14 10.97 -9.96
CA GLU A 342 -10.26 10.05 -11.10
C GLU A 342 -9.57 8.70 -10.82
N PRO A 343 -9.87 7.61 -11.55
CA PRO A 343 -9.44 6.26 -11.17
C PRO A 343 -7.93 6.07 -10.99
N PHE A 344 -7.11 6.79 -11.77
CA PHE A 344 -5.64 6.76 -11.67
C PHE A 344 -5.06 7.94 -10.86
N GLY A 345 -5.91 8.78 -10.29
CA GLY A 345 -5.54 9.77 -9.27
C GLY A 345 -4.90 11.06 -9.78
N ALA A 346 -5.08 11.46 -11.05
CA ALA A 346 -4.46 12.68 -11.58
C ALA A 346 -5.24 13.97 -11.32
N SER A 347 -6.46 13.89 -10.79
CA SER A 347 -7.24 15.07 -10.41
C SER A 347 -6.78 15.65 -9.07
N VAL A 348 -6.96 16.96 -8.91
CA VAL A 348 -6.66 17.68 -7.67
C VAL A 348 -7.86 17.67 -6.72
N PRO A 349 -7.65 17.72 -5.40
CA PRO A 349 -8.74 17.90 -4.44
C PRO A 349 -9.35 19.31 -4.49
N ASN A 350 -10.58 19.42 -4.02
CA ASN A 350 -11.14 20.68 -3.56
C ASN A 350 -10.66 20.93 -2.12
N GLU A 351 -9.81 21.93 -1.94
CA GLU A 351 -9.23 22.30 -0.65
C GLU A 351 -10.10 23.28 0.17
N ASP A 352 -11.22 23.77 -0.36
CA ASP A 352 -12.17 24.66 0.33
C ASP A 352 -13.62 24.33 -0.11
N PRO A 353 -14.15 23.15 0.28
CA PRO A 353 -15.51 22.73 -0.06
C PRO A 353 -16.61 23.45 0.73
N ASP A 354 -16.29 24.07 1.86
CA ASP A 354 -17.21 24.90 2.66
C ASP A 354 -17.24 26.38 2.23
N ALA A 355 -16.34 26.77 1.33
CA ALA A 355 -16.28 28.09 0.69
C ALA A 355 -16.12 29.25 1.69
N ASP A 356 -15.35 29.01 2.76
CA ASP A 356 -15.07 30.01 3.79
C ASP A 356 -13.83 30.88 3.44
N GLY A 357 -13.09 30.50 2.40
CA GLY A 357 -11.88 31.16 1.91
C GLY A 357 -10.58 30.63 2.53
N THR A 358 -10.64 29.59 3.35
CA THR A 358 -9.50 28.95 4.03
C THR A 358 -9.23 27.57 3.44
N ALA A 359 -8.17 27.46 2.64
CA ALA A 359 -7.79 26.17 2.08
C ALA A 359 -7.19 25.22 3.14
N PHE A 360 -7.59 23.96 3.11
CA PHE A 360 -6.98 22.87 3.87
C PHE A 360 -6.24 21.92 2.93
N THR A 361 -4.96 21.65 3.19
CA THR A 361 -4.20 20.66 2.41
C THR A 361 -4.06 19.33 3.15
N LEU A 362 -4.39 18.24 2.46
CA LEU A 362 -4.03 16.86 2.80
C LEU A 362 -3.23 16.24 1.63
N ASN A 363 -2.02 15.77 1.92
CA ASN A 363 -1.12 15.21 0.90
C ASN A 363 -1.29 13.70 0.69
N LEU A 364 -2.02 12.99 1.57
CA LEU A 364 -2.28 11.57 1.37
C LEU A 364 -3.12 11.32 0.11
N ARG A 365 -2.82 10.25 -0.63
CA ARG A 365 -3.54 9.82 -1.86
C ARG A 365 -4.00 8.37 -1.71
N PHE A 366 -3.84 7.52 -2.73
CA PHE A 366 -4.11 6.09 -2.59
C PHE A 366 -3.34 5.50 -1.40
N PRO A 367 -3.77 4.35 -0.84
CA PRO A 367 -3.08 3.75 0.31
C PRO A 367 -1.56 3.69 0.11
N GLY A 368 -0.80 4.23 1.06
CA GLY A 368 0.66 4.32 1.02
C GLY A 368 1.24 5.53 0.26
N GLN A 369 0.42 6.31 -0.42
CA GLN A 369 0.87 7.41 -1.27
C GLN A 369 0.84 8.78 -0.60
N TYR A 370 1.85 9.59 -0.90
CA TYR A 370 1.99 10.98 -0.52
C TYR A 370 2.19 11.85 -1.77
N TYR A 371 1.38 12.89 -1.94
CA TYR A 371 1.43 13.82 -3.07
C TYR A 371 2.49 14.91 -2.87
N ASP A 372 3.42 15.01 -3.82
CA ASP A 372 4.37 16.10 -3.91
C ASP A 372 3.88 17.13 -4.94
N ALA A 373 3.20 18.17 -4.47
CA ALA A 373 2.60 19.20 -5.33
C ALA A 373 3.61 19.87 -6.29
N GLU A 374 4.86 20.04 -5.84
CA GLU A 374 5.93 20.65 -6.62
C GLU A 374 6.42 19.79 -7.81
N THR A 375 6.13 18.49 -7.80
CA THR A 375 6.50 17.57 -8.90
C THR A 375 5.30 16.94 -9.60
N GLY A 376 4.13 16.96 -8.96
CA GLY A 376 2.96 16.21 -9.39
C GLY A 376 3.06 14.68 -9.16
N LEU A 377 4.18 14.19 -8.62
CA LEU A 377 4.38 12.77 -8.34
C LEU A 377 3.76 12.37 -7.01
N HIS A 378 3.40 11.09 -6.93
CA HIS A 378 2.98 10.46 -5.69
C HIS A 378 4.14 9.59 -5.19
N TYR A 379 4.77 9.99 -4.09
CA TYR A 379 5.69 9.12 -3.37
C TYR A 379 4.92 7.90 -2.86
N ASN A 380 5.35 6.70 -3.21
CA ASN A 380 4.74 5.43 -2.78
C ASN A 380 5.81 4.49 -2.24
N TYR A 381 6.31 4.82 -1.05
CA TYR A 381 7.35 4.11 -0.31
C TYR A 381 8.59 3.79 -1.16
N TYR A 382 8.63 2.63 -1.83
CA TYR A 382 9.80 2.20 -2.61
C TYR A 382 9.88 2.85 -4.00
N ARG A 383 8.78 3.38 -4.52
CA ARG A 383 8.70 3.96 -5.87
C ARG A 383 7.99 5.31 -5.89
N TYR A 384 8.08 5.99 -7.04
CA TYR A 384 7.30 7.20 -7.34
C TYR A 384 6.31 6.88 -8.45
N TYR A 385 5.04 7.10 -8.15
CA TYR A 385 3.93 6.93 -9.07
C TYR A 385 3.63 8.25 -9.77
N ASP A 386 3.55 8.23 -11.10
CA ASP A 386 3.10 9.37 -11.90
C ASP A 386 1.64 9.16 -12.27
N PRO A 387 0.69 9.88 -11.66
CA PRO A 387 -0.73 9.72 -11.96
C PRO A 387 -1.07 10.14 -13.40
N GLN A 388 -0.29 11.03 -14.02
CA GLN A 388 -0.51 11.47 -15.40
C GLN A 388 -0.30 10.33 -16.40
N THR A 389 0.65 9.44 -16.13
CA THR A 389 0.94 8.26 -16.96
C THR A 389 0.36 6.96 -16.40
N GLY A 390 -0.17 6.97 -15.17
CA GLY A 390 -0.82 5.83 -14.55
C GLY A 390 0.15 4.71 -14.17
N ARG A 391 1.43 5.03 -13.94
CA ARG A 391 2.49 4.04 -13.74
C ARG A 391 3.63 4.57 -12.87
N TYR A 392 4.52 3.68 -12.45
CA TYR A 392 5.74 4.04 -11.71
C TYR A 392 6.86 4.52 -12.63
N LEU A 393 7.68 5.45 -12.13
CA LEU A 393 8.86 5.96 -12.84
C LEU A 393 10.00 4.94 -12.94
N THR A 394 10.00 3.92 -12.07
CA THR A 394 11.04 2.89 -12.00
C THR A 394 10.43 1.50 -12.09
N SER A 395 11.22 0.55 -12.58
CA SER A 395 10.87 -0.87 -12.49
C SER A 395 10.68 -1.29 -11.03
N ASP A 396 9.82 -2.29 -10.82
CA ASP A 396 9.57 -2.89 -9.51
C ASP A 396 10.87 -3.43 -8.87
N PRO A 397 11.24 -2.99 -7.66
CA PRO A 397 12.43 -3.46 -6.96
C PRO A 397 12.41 -4.96 -6.64
N ILE A 398 11.22 -5.57 -6.49
CA ILE A 398 11.08 -7.03 -6.28
C ILE A 398 10.88 -7.78 -7.62
N GLY A 399 11.08 -7.10 -8.75
CA GLY A 399 11.01 -7.67 -10.09
C GLY A 399 9.63 -8.24 -10.39
N LEU A 400 9.61 -9.44 -11.00
CA LEU A 400 8.37 -10.07 -11.44
C LEU A 400 7.48 -10.59 -10.29
N GLN A 401 7.96 -10.55 -9.04
CA GLN A 401 7.14 -10.91 -7.87
C GLN A 401 6.00 -9.89 -7.61
N GLY A 402 6.19 -8.64 -8.04
CA GLY A 402 5.18 -7.59 -8.00
C GLY A 402 4.15 -7.69 -9.13
N GLY A 403 4.53 -8.33 -10.25
CA GLY A 403 3.69 -8.57 -11.42
C GLY A 403 4.52 -8.68 -12.71
N LEU A 404 3.91 -9.20 -13.78
CA LEU A 404 4.59 -9.36 -15.08
C LEU A 404 4.97 -8.02 -15.73
N ASN A 405 4.22 -6.96 -15.41
CA ASN A 405 4.55 -5.61 -15.81
C ASN A 405 5.11 -4.84 -14.59
N PRO A 406 6.44 -4.62 -14.51
CA PRO A 406 7.06 -4.08 -13.32
C PRO A 406 6.86 -2.56 -13.16
N TYR A 407 6.19 -1.88 -14.09
CA TYR A 407 5.91 -0.44 -13.99
C TYR A 407 4.44 -0.15 -13.70
N ASN A 408 3.55 -1.11 -13.94
CA ASN A 408 2.11 -0.86 -13.89
C ASN A 408 1.63 -0.67 -12.45
N TYR A 409 0.71 0.27 -12.24
CA TYR A 409 0.05 0.41 -10.95
C TYR A 409 -1.10 -0.59 -10.88
N VAL A 410 -1.02 -1.51 -9.91
CA VAL A 410 -2.10 -2.43 -9.51
C VAL A 410 -2.82 -3.14 -10.65
N ALA A 411 -2.05 -3.67 -11.60
CA ALA A 411 -2.54 -4.37 -12.79
C ALA A 411 -3.60 -3.57 -13.59
N ALA A 412 -3.50 -2.23 -13.58
CA ALA A 412 -4.46 -1.32 -14.20
C ALA A 412 -5.90 -1.44 -13.68
N ASN A 413 -6.08 -1.87 -12.43
CA ASN A 413 -7.38 -1.88 -11.76
C ASN A 413 -7.32 -1.18 -10.38
N PRO A 414 -7.22 0.17 -10.39
CA PRO A 414 -7.07 0.97 -9.18
C PRO A 414 -8.35 1.10 -8.35
N LEU A 415 -9.48 0.54 -8.82
CA LEU A 415 -10.74 0.50 -8.09
C LEU A 415 -10.91 -0.80 -7.29
N MET A 416 -10.15 -1.84 -7.58
CA MET A 416 -10.17 -3.11 -6.82
C MET A 416 -8.96 -3.27 -5.91
N PHE A 417 -7.81 -2.77 -6.34
CA PHE A 417 -6.52 -3.02 -5.71
C PHE A 417 -5.84 -1.73 -5.29
N SER A 418 -4.95 -1.85 -4.31
CA SER A 418 -4.03 -0.80 -3.87
C SER A 418 -2.61 -1.34 -3.82
N ASP A 419 -1.59 -0.49 -3.76
CA ASP A 419 -0.20 -0.91 -3.55
C ASP A 419 0.44 -0.05 -2.44
N PRO A 420 0.20 -0.37 -1.15
CA PRO A 420 0.61 0.45 0.00
C PRO A 420 2.10 0.66 0.17
N ARG A 421 2.94 -0.10 -0.55
CA ARG A 421 4.40 -0.03 -0.47
C ARG A 421 5.04 0.31 -1.81
N GLY A 422 4.27 0.43 -2.88
CA GLY A 422 4.84 0.51 -4.20
C GLY A 422 5.67 -0.72 -4.56
N LEU A 423 5.24 -1.93 -4.22
CA LEU A 423 5.92 -3.19 -4.52
C LEU A 423 4.99 -4.27 -5.08
N LYS A 424 3.75 -4.34 -4.59
CA LYS A 424 2.83 -5.40 -5.01
C LYS A 424 1.41 -4.99 -4.67
N GLN A 425 0.53 -5.22 -5.63
CA GLN A 425 -0.89 -5.00 -5.42
C GLN A 425 -1.46 -5.88 -4.31
N VAL A 426 -2.35 -5.30 -3.52
CA VAL A 426 -3.14 -5.98 -2.50
C VAL A 426 -4.61 -5.72 -2.74
N ARG A 427 -5.43 -6.75 -2.55
CA ARG A 427 -6.89 -6.62 -2.51
C ARG A 427 -7.32 -6.49 -1.07
N ARG A 428 -8.14 -5.50 -0.77
CA ARG A 428 -8.67 -5.31 0.57
C ARG A 428 -9.86 -6.23 0.82
N LEU A 429 -9.56 -7.50 1.08
CA LEU A 429 -10.49 -8.47 1.69
C LEU A 429 -9.85 -8.92 3.00
N LYS A 430 -10.20 -8.31 4.13
CA LYS A 430 -9.69 -8.77 5.43
C LYS A 430 -10.41 -10.06 5.82
N TYR A 431 -9.80 -11.20 5.52
CA TYR A 431 -10.09 -12.46 6.22
C TYR A 431 -9.15 -12.55 7.42
N THR A 432 -9.68 -12.52 8.65
CA THR A 432 -8.90 -12.89 9.84
C THR A 432 -8.89 -14.41 9.97
N LEU A 433 -7.74 -15.05 9.73
CA LEU A 433 -7.55 -16.49 9.95
C LEU A 433 -7.12 -16.74 11.40
N ILE A 434 -8.00 -17.28 12.25
CA ILE A 434 -7.61 -17.79 13.58
C ILE A 434 -7.25 -19.27 13.43
N LEU A 435 -5.97 -19.60 13.63
CA LEU A 435 -5.51 -20.97 13.81
C LEU A 435 -5.95 -21.43 15.20
N LEU A 436 -6.89 -22.38 15.29
CA LEU A 436 -7.11 -23.17 16.50
C LEU A 436 -6.36 -24.48 16.35
N GLU A 437 -5.16 -24.56 16.91
CA GLU A 437 -4.56 -25.86 17.21
C GLU A 437 -4.25 -25.97 18.70
N GLY A 438 -4.84 -26.98 19.32
CA GLY A 438 -4.48 -27.41 20.65
C GLY A 438 -3.14 -28.13 20.62
N THR A 439 -2.08 -27.46 21.05
CA THR A 439 -0.93 -28.11 21.67
C THR A 439 -0.54 -27.33 22.91
N ASN A 440 -0.49 -28.04 24.04
CA ASN A 440 -0.09 -27.49 25.33
C ASN A 440 1.41 -27.18 25.26
N ASN A 441 1.73 -25.89 25.07
CA ASN A 441 3.01 -25.19 25.29
C ASN A 441 3.43 -24.36 24.06
N MET A 442 2.85 -23.15 23.97
CA MET A 442 3.54 -22.00 23.39
C MET A 442 3.40 -20.80 24.35
N PRO A 443 4.40 -19.91 24.42
CA PRO A 443 4.47 -18.83 25.41
C PRO A 443 3.36 -17.78 25.18
N ASP A 444 2.83 -17.26 26.28
CA ASP A 444 1.60 -16.45 26.41
C ASP A 444 1.50 -15.12 25.64
N ARG A 445 2.39 -14.79 24.69
CA ARG A 445 2.28 -13.56 23.89
C ARG A 445 2.91 -13.70 22.51
N LEU A 446 2.09 -13.68 21.45
CA LEU A 446 2.53 -13.38 20.09
C LEU A 446 1.54 -12.42 19.38
N PRO A 447 2.03 -11.40 18.64
CA PRO A 447 1.22 -10.34 18.03
C PRO A 447 0.52 -10.75 16.72
N PRO A 448 -0.54 -10.03 16.29
CA PRO A 448 -1.25 -10.35 15.05
C PRO A 448 -0.49 -9.82 13.82
N PHE A 449 -0.57 -10.58 12.72
CA PHE A 449 -0.03 -10.34 11.37
C PHE A 449 1.43 -10.79 11.12
N SER A 450 1.59 -12.05 10.70
CA SER A 450 2.73 -12.47 9.87
C SER A 450 2.30 -13.55 8.89
N GLU A 451 2.91 -13.57 7.69
CA GLU A 451 3.01 -14.78 6.89
C GLU A 451 3.82 -15.80 7.70
N TYR A 452 3.28 -17.00 7.90
CA TYR A 452 3.99 -18.04 8.63
C TYR A 452 4.67 -18.99 7.64
N TYR A 453 5.98 -19.16 7.83
CA TYR A 453 6.76 -20.24 7.25
C TYR A 453 6.74 -21.39 8.26
N VAL A 454 6.27 -22.57 7.85
CA VAL A 454 6.36 -23.78 8.68
C VAL A 454 7.58 -24.56 8.20
N TYR A 455 8.55 -24.73 9.11
CA TYR A 455 9.66 -25.67 8.92
C TYR A 455 9.11 -27.07 9.16
N VAL A 456 9.08 -27.89 8.12
CA VAL A 456 8.60 -29.27 8.23
C VAL A 456 9.74 -30.19 8.70
N ASP A 457 10.97 -29.82 8.39
CA ASP A 457 12.25 -30.32 8.91
C ASP A 457 13.40 -29.35 8.54
N ASP A 458 14.66 -29.67 8.89
CA ASP A 458 15.85 -28.84 8.67
C ASP A 458 16.19 -28.56 7.18
N CYS A 459 15.46 -29.16 6.21
CA CYS A 459 15.80 -29.08 4.78
C CYS A 459 14.65 -28.64 3.85
N CYS A 460 13.40 -28.48 4.32
CA CYS A 460 12.24 -28.11 3.47
C CYS A 460 11.35 -26.99 4.05
N LYS A 461 10.91 -26.05 3.19
CA LYS A 461 9.93 -25.00 3.54
C LYS A 461 8.59 -25.24 2.83
N ALA A 462 7.47 -25.07 3.54
CA ALA A 462 6.12 -25.20 2.99
C ALA A 462 5.30 -23.89 3.10
N ARG A 463 4.56 -23.55 2.05
CA ARG A 463 3.55 -22.49 1.97
C ARG A 463 2.16 -23.13 1.90
N ALA A 464 1.19 -22.63 2.65
CA ALA A 464 -0.18 -23.17 2.66
C ALA A 464 -1.19 -22.19 2.02
N HIS A 465 -2.12 -22.71 1.21
CA HIS A 465 -3.21 -21.96 0.57
C HIS A 465 -4.58 -22.59 0.86
N ARG A 466 -5.63 -21.76 1.05
CA ARG A 466 -6.98 -22.17 1.48
C ARG A 466 -8.06 -21.87 0.43
N ARG A 467 -9.05 -22.77 0.26
CA ARG A 467 -10.31 -22.55 -0.47
C ARG A 467 -11.51 -23.09 0.32
N VAL A 468 -12.65 -22.37 0.34
CA VAL A 468 -13.94 -22.81 0.93
C VAL A 468 -15.03 -22.74 -0.14
N VAL A 469 -15.97 -23.70 -0.14
CA VAL A 469 -17.11 -23.79 -1.08
C VAL A 469 -18.45 -23.82 -0.32
N ASP A 470 -19.20 -22.70 -0.40
CA ASP A 470 -20.67 -22.46 -0.24
C ASP A 470 -21.37 -22.52 1.16
N PRO A 471 -22.56 -21.88 1.39
CA PRO A 471 -22.66 -20.61 2.13
C PRO A 471 -23.87 -20.57 3.11
N THR A 472 -24.18 -21.67 3.81
CA THR A 472 -25.32 -21.68 4.74
C THR A 472 -24.99 -22.51 5.96
N LEU A 473 -24.78 -21.86 7.12
CA LEU A 473 -25.15 -22.32 8.47
C LEU A 473 -24.37 -21.53 9.54
N SER A 474 -25.12 -20.81 10.37
CA SER A 474 -24.70 -20.19 11.62
C SER A 474 -24.85 -21.18 12.79
N GLY A 475 -23.91 -21.18 13.75
CA GLY A 475 -24.13 -21.84 15.06
C GLY A 475 -22.88 -22.33 15.79
N THR A 476 -22.74 -21.93 17.05
CA THR A 476 -21.61 -22.17 17.97
C THR A 476 -21.63 -23.56 18.61
N LEU A 477 -20.47 -24.24 18.69
CA LEU A 477 -20.28 -25.49 19.45
C LEU A 477 -19.73 -25.23 20.86
N ARG A 478 -20.38 -25.78 21.89
CA ARG A 478 -19.82 -26.02 23.24
C ARG A 478 -19.78 -27.52 23.48
N PHE A 479 -18.66 -28.04 23.98
CA PHE A 479 -18.56 -29.43 24.43
C PHE A 479 -18.25 -29.48 25.93
N ASN A 480 -19.17 -30.08 26.70
CA ASN A 480 -18.86 -30.71 27.98
C ASN A 480 -19.21 -32.20 27.83
N GLY A 481 -18.26 -33.07 28.16
CA GLY A 481 -18.33 -34.50 27.89
C GLY A 481 -19.43 -35.24 28.64
N GLY A 482 -20.00 -36.25 27.97
CA GLY A 482 -20.92 -37.23 28.52
C GLY A 482 -21.74 -37.91 27.41
N ASP A 483 -21.64 -39.22 27.31
CA ASP A 483 -22.25 -40.06 26.27
C ASP A 483 -23.78 -39.92 26.17
N ILE A 484 -24.34 -39.96 24.94
CA ILE A 484 -25.79 -40.02 24.67
C ILE A 484 -26.13 -41.30 23.90
N THR A 485 -26.89 -42.18 24.56
CA THR A 485 -27.60 -43.33 23.96
C THR A 485 -28.89 -42.89 23.24
N SER A 486 -29.18 -43.57 22.13
CA SER A 486 -30.34 -43.54 21.23
C SER A 486 -31.64 -42.85 21.68
N ALA A 487 -32.03 -41.77 20.99
CA ALA A 487 -33.37 -41.53 20.43
C ALA A 487 -33.43 -40.23 19.59
N GLN A 488 -33.31 -40.38 18.25
CA GLN A 488 -33.75 -39.48 17.15
C GLN A 488 -33.04 -38.11 16.95
N PRO A 489 -33.01 -37.58 15.70
CA PRO A 489 -32.66 -38.23 14.44
C PRO A 489 -31.45 -37.55 13.75
N ALA A 490 -30.79 -38.28 12.86
CA ALA A 490 -29.74 -37.78 11.99
C ALA A 490 -30.22 -36.61 11.10
N MET A 491 -29.41 -35.56 11.00
CA MET A 491 -29.42 -34.65 9.85
C MET A 491 -27.97 -34.49 9.38
N GLY A 492 -27.70 -35.01 8.19
CA GLY A 492 -26.37 -35.07 7.58
C GLY A 492 -25.84 -33.70 7.20
N TRP A 493 -24.56 -33.48 7.47
CA TRP A 493 -23.76 -32.39 6.94
C TRP A 493 -22.87 -32.94 5.83
N GLY A 494 -22.90 -32.31 4.66
CA GLY A 494 -22.04 -32.61 3.53
C GLY A 494 -21.38 -31.33 3.03
N GLY A 495 -20.11 -31.13 3.39
CA GLY A 495 -19.22 -30.12 2.84
C GLY A 495 -17.79 -30.44 3.28
N THR A 496 -16.85 -30.49 2.32
CA THR A 496 -15.45 -30.89 2.54
C THR A 496 -14.56 -29.66 2.37
N LEU A 497 -13.62 -29.44 3.30
CA LEU A 497 -12.57 -28.42 3.20
C LEU A 497 -11.33 -29.02 2.52
N GLU A 498 -10.79 -28.35 1.51
CA GLU A 498 -9.51 -28.71 0.89
C GLU A 498 -8.46 -27.62 1.14
N ILE A 499 -7.26 -28.06 1.57
CA ILE A 499 -6.07 -27.24 1.82
C ILE A 499 -4.98 -27.74 0.87
N TYR A 500 -4.26 -26.82 0.23
CA TYR A 500 -3.14 -27.14 -0.67
C TYR A 500 -1.85 -26.54 -0.11
N TYR A 501 -0.74 -27.27 -0.27
CA TYR A 501 0.60 -26.84 0.14
C TYR A 501 1.50 -26.68 -1.09
N GLU A 502 2.31 -25.61 -1.13
CA GLU A 502 3.43 -25.42 -2.04
C GLU A 502 4.74 -25.60 -1.27
N PHE A 503 5.57 -26.56 -1.69
CA PHE A 503 6.88 -26.83 -1.07
C PHE A 503 8.00 -26.25 -1.94
N TYR A 504 9.05 -25.73 -1.30
CA TYR A 504 10.24 -25.23 -2.00
C TYR A 504 11.53 -25.62 -1.24
N PRO A 505 12.64 -25.83 -1.98
CA PRO A 505 13.94 -26.12 -1.38
C PRO A 505 14.46 -24.94 -0.57
N ASP A 506 15.19 -25.21 0.51
CA ASP A 506 15.87 -24.15 1.25
C ASP A 506 17.06 -23.61 0.42
N PRO A 507 17.13 -22.30 0.09
CA PRO A 507 18.22 -21.74 -0.69
C PRO A 507 19.62 -21.86 -0.04
N ASP A 508 19.71 -22.16 1.25
CA ASP A 508 20.97 -22.29 1.99
C ASP A 508 21.54 -23.73 2.03
N ASP A 509 20.80 -24.75 1.55
CA ASP A 509 21.26 -26.15 1.41
C ASP A 509 20.91 -26.73 0.01
N PRO A 510 21.77 -26.50 -0.99
CA PRO A 510 21.47 -26.80 -2.40
C PRO A 510 21.58 -28.29 -2.77
N CYS A 511 21.83 -29.20 -1.82
CA CYS A 511 22.00 -30.63 -2.10
C CYS A 511 20.75 -31.50 -1.90
N CYS A 512 19.58 -30.91 -1.57
CA CYS A 512 18.35 -31.67 -1.35
C CYS A 512 17.37 -31.59 -2.53
N ASP A 513 17.11 -32.76 -3.13
CA ASP A 513 16.06 -32.92 -4.15
C ASP A 513 14.68 -33.07 -3.47
N CYS A 514 13.84 -32.04 -3.58
CA CYS A 514 12.46 -32.04 -3.06
C CYS A 514 11.48 -32.85 -3.94
N THR A 515 11.93 -33.37 -5.10
CA THR A 515 11.07 -33.89 -6.15
C THR A 515 10.67 -35.35 -5.96
N GLU A 516 11.37 -36.12 -5.12
CA GLU A 516 11.14 -37.57 -5.03
C GLU A 516 9.97 -38.03 -4.12
N LYS A 517 9.34 -37.16 -3.32
CA LYS A 517 8.31 -37.63 -2.38
C LYS A 517 6.86 -37.65 -2.89
N PHE A 518 6.53 -37.12 -4.06
CA PHE A 518 5.12 -36.99 -4.47
C PHE A 518 4.81 -37.22 -5.96
N ALA A 519 5.39 -38.25 -6.58
CA ALA A 519 4.88 -38.81 -7.83
C ALA A 519 4.29 -40.21 -7.60
N GLY A 520 3.01 -40.38 -7.91
CA GLY A 520 2.25 -41.60 -7.63
C GLY A 520 2.81 -42.86 -8.31
N GLY A 521 3.00 -43.90 -7.49
CA GLY A 521 2.79 -45.32 -7.80
C GLY A 521 3.67 -46.01 -8.87
N ARG A 522 4.77 -46.67 -8.44
CA ARG A 522 5.04 -48.12 -8.63
C ARG A 522 6.44 -48.58 -8.17
N TYR A 523 6.44 -49.81 -7.62
CA TYR A 523 7.51 -50.82 -7.48
C TYR A 523 8.51 -50.82 -6.31
N GLU A 524 9.05 -52.03 -6.12
CA GLU A 524 9.29 -52.78 -4.89
C GLU A 524 10.77 -52.82 -4.43
N ASN A 525 10.91 -53.21 -3.16
CA ASN A 525 11.97 -54.01 -2.54
C ASN A 525 13.40 -53.43 -2.47
N ASN A 526 13.77 -52.96 -1.28
CA ASN A 526 14.60 -53.79 -0.38
C ASN A 526 14.58 -53.27 1.07
N SER A 527 14.02 -54.09 1.97
CA SER A 527 14.38 -54.34 3.38
C SER A 527 14.52 -53.17 4.40
N ASN A 528 13.63 -53.22 5.41
CA ASN A 528 13.61 -52.63 6.79
C ASN A 528 12.69 -51.40 7.04
N PRO A 529 12.13 -51.19 8.25
CA PRO A 529 11.42 -52.07 9.19
C PRO A 529 9.97 -51.57 9.42
N VAL A 530 9.31 -51.04 8.37
CA VAL A 530 8.00 -50.36 8.46
C VAL A 530 6.81 -51.34 8.37
N ASP A 531 7.05 -52.58 7.93
CA ASP A 531 5.99 -53.58 7.68
C ASP A 531 5.33 -54.17 8.95
N THR A 532 5.84 -53.88 10.14
CA THR A 532 5.17 -54.29 11.40
C THR A 532 4.07 -53.33 11.83
N TRP A 533 4.06 -52.08 11.33
CA TRP A 533 3.02 -51.12 11.70
C TRP A 533 1.76 -51.28 10.82
N TRP A 534 1.96 -51.49 9.51
CA TRP A 534 0.88 -51.60 8.54
C TRP A 534 0.05 -52.89 8.70
N ALA A 535 0.70 -54.03 8.98
CA ALA A 535 0.01 -55.29 9.25
C ALA A 535 -0.84 -55.27 10.54
N ASN A 536 -0.41 -54.52 11.55
CA ASN A 536 -1.14 -54.36 12.81
C ASN A 536 -2.33 -53.41 12.70
N PHE A 537 -2.31 -52.46 11.76
CA PHE A 537 -3.40 -51.52 11.53
C PHE A 537 -4.61 -52.22 10.90
N TRP A 538 -4.40 -53.06 9.88
CA TRP A 538 -5.50 -53.76 9.18
C TRP A 538 -6.03 -54.98 9.94
N ALA A 539 -5.19 -55.67 10.72
CA ALA A 539 -5.62 -56.75 11.61
C ALA A 539 -6.59 -56.27 12.72
N ARG A 540 -6.53 -54.98 13.11
CA ARG A 540 -7.47 -54.36 14.06
C ARG A 540 -8.81 -53.98 13.44
N LEU A 541 -8.90 -53.97 12.12
CA LEU A 541 -10.09 -53.57 11.37
C LEU A 541 -10.81 -54.74 10.67
N GLY A 542 -10.25 -55.96 10.72
CA GLY A 542 -10.97 -57.19 10.34
C GLY A 542 -11.22 -57.39 8.85
N ILE A 543 -10.41 -56.81 7.96
CA ILE A 543 -10.60 -56.85 6.50
C ILE A 543 -9.48 -57.68 5.86
N GLY A 544 -9.85 -58.69 5.06
CA GLY A 544 -8.93 -59.58 4.34
C GLY A 544 -8.41 -59.01 3.02
N ASP A 545 -7.17 -59.36 2.69
CA ASP A 545 -6.33 -58.74 1.65
C ASP A 545 -6.49 -59.41 0.25
N PRO A 546 -6.76 -58.68 -0.85
CA PRO A 546 -6.73 -59.24 -2.20
C PRO A 546 -5.59 -58.72 -3.11
N VAL A 547 -4.93 -59.71 -3.71
CA VAL A 547 -3.85 -59.83 -4.73
C VAL A 547 -3.69 -58.71 -5.80
N ARG A 548 -2.42 -58.36 -6.10
CA ARG A 548 -1.95 -57.42 -7.16
C ARG A 548 -1.48 -58.13 -8.45
N PRO A 549 -1.59 -57.48 -9.63
CA PRO A 549 -0.75 -57.79 -10.80
C PRO A 549 0.33 -56.73 -11.09
N SER A 550 1.43 -57.21 -11.65
CA SER A 550 2.74 -56.55 -11.80
C SER A 550 3.06 -56.02 -13.20
N VAL A 551 3.75 -54.88 -13.32
CA VAL A 551 4.59 -54.50 -14.49
C VAL A 551 5.67 -53.50 -14.07
N SER A 552 6.92 -53.77 -14.48
CA SER A 552 8.17 -53.04 -14.25
C SER A 552 8.61 -52.19 -15.46
N CYS A 553 9.38 -51.11 -15.22
CA CYS A 553 10.30 -50.52 -16.19
C CYS A 553 11.55 -49.96 -15.47
N THR A 554 12.70 -50.20 -16.09
CA THR A 554 14.08 -49.90 -15.68
C THR A 554 14.51 -48.46 -15.99
N THR A 555 15.44 -47.92 -15.20
CA THR A 555 16.07 -46.60 -15.33
C THR A 555 17.41 -46.69 -16.11
N PRO A 556 18.23 -45.62 -16.24
CA PRO A 556 18.61 -45.02 -17.54
C PRO A 556 20.15 -44.98 -17.74
N GLU A 557 20.63 -44.43 -18.85
CA GLU A 557 21.98 -43.81 -18.98
C GLU A 557 22.17 -43.24 -20.41
N PRO A 558 23.02 -42.21 -20.62
CA PRO A 558 23.41 -41.09 -19.77
C PRO A 558 22.85 -39.73 -20.24
#